data_AF-A0A2P9GZX0-F1
#
_entry.id   AF-A0A2P9GZX0-F1
#
_cell.length_a   1.000
_cell.length_b   1.000
_cell.length_c   1.000
_cell.angle_alpha   90.00
_cell.angle_beta   90.00
_cell.angle_gamma   90.00
#
_symmetry.space_group_name_H-M   'P 1'
#
loop_
_entity.id
_entity.type
_entity.pdbx_description
1 polymer ?
#
loop_
_entity_poly.entity_id
_entity_poly.type
_entity_poly.pdbx_seq_one_letter_code
_entity_poly.pdbx_strand_id
1 'polypeptide(L)' 'MAIRLSIAFDTTPESWLNQQVQYDLRQAEQRMGELRVRRLSAA' A
#
# COMPACT_ATOMS: atom_id res chain seq x y z
N MET A 1 9.53 5.01 6.73
CA MET A 1 9.54 6.03 7.80
C MET A 1 8.43 5.83 8.85
N ALA A 2 7.70 4.70 8.89
CA ALA A 2 6.55 4.55 9.78
C ALA A 2 6.89 4.64 11.29
N ILE A 3 7.96 3.96 11.71
CA ILE A 3 8.41 3.94 13.12
C ILE A 3 8.84 5.32 13.63
N ARG A 4 9.52 6.12 12.79
CA ARG A 4 9.98 7.47 13.20
C ARG A 4 8.80 8.42 13.36
N LEU A 5 7.81 8.34 12.47
CA LEU A 5 6.61 9.17 12.51
C LEU A 5 5.68 8.77 13.66
N SER A 6 5.59 7.49 13.98
CA SER A 6 4.78 7.01 15.11
C SER A 6 5.28 7.58 16.44
N ILE A 7 6.60 7.62 16.65
CA ILE A 7 7.22 8.20 17.85
C ILE A 7 7.02 9.72 17.87
N ALA A 8 7.20 10.40 16.73
CA ALA A 8 7.14 11.86 16.67
C ALA A 8 5.71 12.43 16.84
N PHE A 9 4.70 11.67 16.43
CA PHE A 9 3.30 12.14 16.39
C PHE A 9 2.37 11.39 17.33
N ASP A 10 2.90 10.55 18.22
CA ASP A 10 2.12 9.71 19.15
C ASP A 10 1.03 8.89 18.44
N THR A 11 1.41 8.25 17.32
CA THR A 11 0.53 7.37 16.53
C THR A 11 1.09 5.97 16.46
N THR A 12 0.44 5.08 15.71
CA THR A 12 0.97 3.73 15.42
C THR A 12 1.75 3.69 14.10
N PRO A 13 2.81 2.87 13.99
CA PRO A 13 3.49 2.62 12.72
C PRO A 13 2.56 2.07 11.63
N GLU A 14 1.60 1.23 12.00
CA GLU A 14 0.64 0.59 11.11
C GLU A 14 -0.23 1.61 10.37
N SER A 15 -0.62 2.71 11.05
CA SER A 15 -1.37 3.80 10.42
C SER A 15 -0.59 4.42 9.26
N TRP A 16 0.72 4.63 9.44
CA TRP A 16 1.59 5.16 8.39
C TRP A 16 1.85 4.16 7.27
N LEU A 17 1.99 2.88 7.60
CA LEU A 17 2.12 1.82 6.58
C LEU A 17 0.86 1.71 5.74
N ASN A 18 -0.32 1.78 6.36
CA ASN A 18 -1.59 1.77 5.65
C ASN A 18 -1.69 2.95 4.69
N GLN A 19 -1.30 4.16 5.11
CA GLN A 19 -1.28 5.33 4.22
C GLN A 19 -0.37 5.11 3.00
N GLN A 20 0.83 4.55 3.20
CA GLN A 20 1.76 4.25 2.11
C GLN A 20 1.17 3.21 1.15
N VAL A 21 0.64 2.10 1.67
CA VAL A 21 0.02 1.05 0.86
C VAL A 21 -1.15 1.60 0.04
N GLN A 22 -2.01 2.43 0.63
CA GLN A 22 -3.13 3.04 -0.09
C GLN A 22 -2.67 4.00 -1.19
N TYR A 23 -1.60 4.77 -0.94
CA TYR A 23 -1.00 5.63 -1.96
C TYR A 23 -0.43 4.80 -3.12
N ASP A 24 0.30 3.73 -2.83
CA ASP A 24 0.89 2.85 -3.84
C ASP A 24 -0.19 2.12 -4.64
N LEU A 25 -1.26 1.67 -4.00
CA LEU A 25 -2.43 1.08 -4.67
C LEU A 25 -3.07 2.06 -5.63
N ARG A 26 -3.32 3.31 -5.21
CA ARG A 26 -3.88 4.34 -6.11
C ARG A 26 -3.01 4.59 -7.34
N GLN A 27 -1.69 4.59 -7.18
CA GLN A 27 -0.78 4.73 -8.31
C GLN A 27 -0.82 3.50 -9.23
N ALA A 28 -0.88 2.29 -8.66
CA ALA A 28 -0.99 1.05 -9.41
C ALA A 28 -2.33 0.96 -10.18
N GLU A 29 -3.42 1.43 -9.59
CA GLU A 29 -4.76 1.50 -10.21
C GLU A 29 -4.74 2.31 -11.51
N GLN A 30 -4.03 3.44 -11.54
CA GLN A 30 -3.88 4.26 -12.76
C GLN A 30 -3.20 3.51 -13.90
N ARG A 31 -2.40 2.48 -13.57
CA ARG A 31 -1.64 1.67 -14.53
C ARG A 31 -2.22 0.27 -14.73
N MET A 32 -3.39 -0.02 -14.14
CA MET A 32 -3.98 -1.36 -14.17
C MET A 32 -4.23 -1.89 -15.59
N GLY A 33 -4.53 -1.03 -16.56
CA GLY A 33 -4.73 -1.43 -17.95
C GLY A 33 -3.47 -1.98 -18.64
N GLU A 34 -2.28 -1.70 -18.09
CA GLU A 34 -0.99 -2.21 -18.58
C GLU A 34 -0.66 -3.60 -18.01
N LEU A 35 -1.35 -4.01 -16.93
CA LEU A 35 -1.06 -5.26 -16.21
C LEU A 35 -1.63 -6.46 -16.98
N ARG A 36 -0.75 -7.27 -17.57
CA ARG A 36 -1.13 -8.54 -18.23
C ARG A 36 -1.22 -9.69 -17.24
N VAL A 37 -2.15 -9.60 -16.29
CA VAL A 37 -2.36 -10.62 -15.23
C VAL A 37 -3.63 -11.45 -15.48
N ARG A 38 -3.59 -12.75 -15.13
CA ARG A 38 -4.75 -13.66 -15.21
C ARG A 38 -5.05 -14.20 -13.81
N ARG A 39 -6.34 -14.41 -13.50
CA ARG A 39 -6.75 -15.03 -12.23
C ARG A 39 -6.27 -16.49 -12.23
N LEU A 40 -5.55 -16.86 -11.17
CA LEU A 40 -5.13 -18.24 -10.93
C LEU A 40 -6.26 -18.99 -10.22
N SER A 41 -6.60 -20.20 -10.67
CA SER A 41 -7.47 -21.11 -9.92
C SER A 41 -6.61 -22.01 -9.04
N ALA A 42 -7.02 -22.22 -7.79
CA ALA A 42 -6.47 -23.29 -6.97
C ALA A 42 -6.85 -24.65 -7.59
N ALA A 43 -5.91 -25.60 -7.56
CA ALA A 43 -6.10 -26.97 -8.04
C ALA A 43 -7.01 -27.78 -7.11
#